data_AF-A0A2T2P4K9-F1
#
_entry.id   AF-A0A2T2P4K9-F1
#
_cell.length_a   1.000
_cell.length_b   1.000
_cell.length_c   1.000
_cell.angle_alpha   90.00
_cell.angle_beta   90.00
_cell.angle_gamma   90.00
#
_symmetry.space_group_name_H-M   'P 1'
#
loop_
_entity.id
_entity.type
_entity.pdbx_description
1 polymer ?
#
loop_
_entity_poly.entity_id
_entity_poly.type
_entity_poly.pdbx_seq_one_letter_code
_entity_poly.pdbx_strand_id
1 'polypeptide(L)'
;MFSKTSLATLFAGSVAAAAVPSAAPQYSWSVQGFSSTCTAATCRYSFNVSGDLGPAGQPAFDATGCYGTSVQGEYKPCSTVGMDAPGKVEAQEFNSGRDIGAIISVQYTFEQEGVRYTYTGNQSVAHTNGNPAVEFEIVPLEVFAVPVEA
;
A
#
# COMPACT_ATOMS: atom_id res chain seq x y z
N MET A 1 55.44 -49.46 35.37
CA MET A 1 55.06 -49.54 33.95
C MET A 1 53.77 -48.75 33.77
N PHE A 2 53.84 -47.53 33.25
CA PHE A 2 52.67 -46.67 33.04
C PHE A 2 52.19 -46.81 31.59
N SER A 3 50.90 -47.13 31.42
CA SER A 3 50.28 -47.46 30.13
C SER A 3 49.50 -46.26 29.57
N LYS A 4 50.06 -45.71 28.48
CA LYS A 4 49.48 -45.17 27.23
C LYS A 4 47.99 -44.73 27.10
N THR A 5 47.86 -43.46 26.65
CA THR A 5 47.03 -42.88 25.55
C THR A 5 45.50 -42.96 25.58
N SER A 6 44.84 -41.79 25.47
CA SER A 6 44.33 -41.24 24.18
C SER A 6 43.50 -39.97 24.42
N LEU A 7 43.84 -38.88 23.71
CA LEU A 7 43.02 -37.66 23.63
C LEU A 7 42.28 -37.67 22.29
N ALA A 8 40.95 -37.76 22.33
CA ALA A 8 40.09 -37.59 21.17
C ALA A 8 39.57 -36.15 21.14
N THR A 9 40.04 -35.35 20.19
CA THR A 9 39.57 -33.98 19.95
C THR A 9 38.38 -34.02 18.99
N LEU A 10 37.19 -33.70 19.49
CA LEU A 10 35.98 -33.49 18.70
C LEU A 10 36.01 -32.08 18.10
N PHE A 11 36.06 -31.98 16.78
CA PHE A 11 35.83 -30.72 16.05
C PHE A 11 34.33 -30.46 15.97
N ALA A 12 33.85 -29.46 16.70
CA ALA A 12 32.51 -28.92 16.54
C ALA A 12 32.47 -28.03 15.28
N GLY A 13 31.82 -28.51 14.22
CA GLY A 13 31.55 -27.73 13.02
C GLY A 13 30.37 -26.79 13.28
N SER A 14 30.65 -25.49 13.38
CA SER A 14 29.63 -24.43 13.46
C SER A 14 28.97 -24.27 12.10
N VAL A 15 27.73 -24.72 11.95
CA VAL A 15 26.89 -24.41 10.78
C VAL A 15 26.47 -22.94 10.90
N ALA A 16 27.10 -22.05 10.13
CA ALA A 16 26.64 -20.68 10.02
C ALA A 16 25.34 -20.66 9.21
N ALA A 17 24.20 -20.44 9.89
CA ALA A 17 22.96 -20.09 9.22
C ALA A 17 23.16 -18.72 8.55
N ALA A 18 23.21 -18.70 7.22
CA ALA A 18 23.20 -17.46 6.46
C ALA A 18 21.87 -16.74 6.74
N ALA A 19 21.94 -15.56 7.37
CA ALA A 19 20.79 -14.69 7.50
C ALA A 19 20.31 -14.31 6.09
N VAL A 20 19.10 -14.74 5.73
CA VAL A 20 18.44 -14.28 4.51
C VAL A 20 18.20 -12.78 4.69
N PRO A 21 18.60 -11.91 3.75
CA PRO A 21 18.28 -10.50 3.83
C PRO A 21 16.75 -10.35 3.86
N SER A 22 16.19 -9.94 4.99
CA SER A 22 14.82 -9.47 5.05
C SER A 22 14.76 -8.22 4.21
N ALA A 23 14.00 -8.23 3.11
CA ALA A 23 13.69 -7.01 2.39
C ALA A 23 13.13 -5.99 3.40
N ALA A 24 13.59 -4.74 3.32
CA ALA A 24 13.06 -3.68 4.18
C ALA A 24 11.54 -3.58 3.94
N PRO A 25 10.72 -3.35 4.99
CA PRO A 25 9.29 -3.20 4.82
C PRO A 25 9.04 -2.02 3.88
N GLN A 26 8.32 -2.25 2.78
CA GLN A 26 7.87 -1.20 1.88
C GLN A 26 6.64 -0.51 2.48
N TYR A 27 6.50 0.80 2.26
CA TYR A 27 5.27 1.50 2.64
C TYR A 27 4.12 0.92 1.82
N SER A 28 3.10 0.33 2.45
CA SER A 28 1.95 -0.26 1.78
C SER A 28 0.66 0.26 2.37
N TRP A 29 -0.39 0.27 1.56
CA TRP A 29 -1.72 0.72 1.93
C TRP A 29 -2.72 -0.40 1.71
N SER A 30 -3.51 -0.67 2.74
CA SER A 30 -4.52 -1.70 2.74
C SER A 30 -5.83 -1.12 2.23
N VAL A 31 -6.32 -1.66 1.11
CA VAL A 31 -7.62 -1.34 0.55
C VAL A 31 -8.63 -2.37 1.04
N GLN A 32 -9.69 -1.90 1.70
CA GLN A 32 -10.74 -2.73 2.27
C GLN A 32 -12.09 -2.42 1.66
N GLY A 33 -12.92 -3.46 1.55
CA GLY A 33 -14.29 -3.33 1.08
C GLY A 33 -14.40 -2.81 -0.35
N PHE A 34 -13.42 -3.09 -1.22
CA PHE A 34 -13.46 -2.64 -2.60
C PHE A 34 -14.60 -3.29 -3.36
N SER A 35 -15.44 -2.44 -3.94
CA SER A 35 -16.48 -2.84 -4.88
C SER A 35 -16.43 -1.93 -6.10
N SER A 36 -16.56 -2.52 -7.28
CA SER A 36 -16.70 -1.78 -8.53
C SER A 36 -17.71 -2.47 -9.43
N THR A 37 -18.77 -1.74 -9.79
CA THR A 37 -19.87 -2.26 -10.61
C THR A 37 -20.02 -1.43 -11.87
N CYS A 38 -20.01 -2.11 -13.01
CA CYS A 38 -20.07 -1.47 -14.31
C CYS A 38 -21.45 -1.57 -14.98
N THR A 39 -21.88 -0.43 -15.50
CA THR A 39 -22.97 -0.32 -16.48
C THR A 39 -22.36 -0.21 -17.89
N ALA A 40 -23.22 -0.08 -18.92
CA ALA A 40 -22.76 0.19 -20.28
C ALA A 40 -22.03 1.54 -20.43
N ALA A 41 -22.26 2.51 -19.53
CA ALA A 41 -21.72 3.86 -19.65
C ALA A 41 -20.55 4.15 -18.71
N THR A 42 -20.55 3.58 -17.50
CA THR A 42 -19.54 3.84 -16.48
C THR A 42 -19.48 2.73 -15.45
N CYS A 43 -18.35 2.63 -14.76
CA CYS A 43 -18.19 1.88 -13.53
C CYS A 43 -18.28 2.81 -12.34
N ARG A 44 -18.83 2.32 -11.23
CA ARG A 44 -18.90 3.01 -9.95
C ARG A 44 -18.11 2.19 -8.95
N TYR A 45 -17.17 2.83 -8.26
CA TYR A 45 -16.33 2.18 -7.26
C TYR A 45 -16.55 2.76 -5.87
N SER A 46 -16.26 1.95 -4.86
CA SER A 46 -16.22 2.35 -3.45
C SER A 46 -15.23 1.47 -2.68
N PHE A 47 -14.45 2.06 -1.78
CA PHE A 47 -13.58 1.36 -0.84
C PHE A 47 -13.18 2.26 0.34
N ASN A 48 -12.49 1.66 1.32
CA ASN A 48 -11.71 2.37 2.33
C ASN A 48 -10.23 2.01 2.15
N VAL A 49 -9.33 2.89 2.56
CA VAL A 49 -7.90 2.68 2.46
C VAL A 49 -7.18 3.20 3.69
N SER A 50 -6.29 2.40 4.25
CA SER A 50 -5.45 2.79 5.39
C SER A 50 -3.99 2.49 5.11
N GLY A 51 -3.09 3.24 5.75
CA GLY A 51 -1.66 3.00 5.74
C GLY A 51 -1.11 3.09 7.15
N ASP A 52 -0.25 2.15 7.52
CA ASP A 52 0.46 2.19 8.81
C ASP A 52 1.61 3.19 8.79
N LEU A 53 2.34 3.34 9.90
CA LEU A 53 3.56 4.15 9.90
C LEU A 53 4.58 3.56 8.92
N GLY A 54 5.03 4.36 7.95
CA GLY A 54 5.98 3.92 6.94
C GLY A 54 7.41 3.80 7.46
N PRO A 55 8.27 3.05 6.75
CA PRO A 55 9.65 2.76 7.15
C PRO A 55 10.55 4.00 7.23
N ALA A 56 10.21 5.08 6.53
CA ALA A 56 10.95 6.34 6.55
C ALA A 56 10.24 7.41 7.40
N GLY A 57 9.31 7.00 8.29
CA GLY A 57 8.54 7.93 9.12
C GLY A 57 7.37 8.57 8.39
N GLN A 58 6.91 7.97 7.29
CA GLN A 58 5.64 8.39 6.67
C GLN A 58 4.50 8.21 7.68
N PRO A 59 3.60 9.18 7.82
CA PRO A 59 2.48 9.10 8.74
C PRO A 59 1.53 7.96 8.41
N ALA A 60 0.91 7.42 9.45
CA ALA A 60 -0.24 6.54 9.31
C ALA A 60 -1.49 7.36 8.91
N PHE A 61 -2.39 6.73 8.16
CA PHE A 61 -3.68 7.31 7.82
C PHE A 61 -4.76 6.24 7.75
N ASP A 62 -6.00 6.67 7.95
CA ASP A 62 -7.19 5.89 7.66
C ASP A 62 -8.14 6.78 6.87
N ALA A 63 -8.50 6.35 5.66
CA ALA A 63 -9.39 7.06 4.77
C ALA A 63 -10.61 6.19 4.43
N THR A 64 -11.80 6.73 4.71
CA THR A 64 -13.06 6.04 4.43
C THR A 64 -13.87 6.75 3.37
N GLY A 65 -14.74 6.00 2.69
CA GLY A 65 -15.63 6.56 1.69
C GLY A 65 -14.89 7.07 0.47
N CYS A 66 -13.91 6.31 -0.03
CA CYS A 66 -13.30 6.55 -1.33
C CYS A 66 -14.24 5.99 -2.40
N TYR A 67 -15.03 6.84 -3.05
CA TYR A 67 -15.96 6.43 -4.09
C TYR A 67 -15.93 7.38 -5.28
N GLY A 68 -16.33 6.87 -6.43
CA GLY A 68 -16.28 7.64 -7.66
C GLY A 68 -16.80 6.88 -8.87
N THR A 69 -16.45 7.38 -10.05
CA THR A 69 -16.80 6.77 -11.33
C THR A 69 -15.59 6.70 -12.24
N SER A 70 -15.57 5.71 -13.14
CA SER A 70 -14.47 5.58 -14.11
C SER A 70 -14.37 6.71 -15.13
N VAL A 71 -15.36 7.61 -15.20
CA VAL A 71 -15.39 8.77 -16.10
C VAL A 71 -15.17 10.11 -15.38
N GLN A 72 -14.74 10.08 -14.12
CA GLN A 72 -14.60 11.29 -13.30
C GLN A 72 -13.42 12.20 -13.71
N GLY A 73 -12.48 11.72 -14.53
CA GLY A 73 -11.39 12.50 -15.12
C GLY A 73 -10.23 12.87 -14.21
N GLU A 74 -10.41 12.87 -12.89
CA GLU A 74 -9.40 13.29 -11.90
C GLU A 74 -9.49 12.47 -10.60
N TYR A 75 -8.52 12.66 -9.70
CA TYR A 75 -8.60 12.13 -8.34
C TYR A 75 -9.75 12.79 -7.58
N LYS A 76 -10.50 11.99 -6.81
CA LYS A 76 -11.54 12.47 -5.92
C LYS A 76 -11.17 12.22 -4.47
N PRO A 77 -11.40 13.20 -3.56
CA PRO A 77 -11.11 13.01 -2.15
C PRO A 77 -11.98 11.92 -1.54
N CYS A 78 -11.39 11.14 -0.64
CA CYS A 78 -12.16 10.25 0.23
C CYS A 78 -12.89 11.07 1.31
N SER A 79 -14.06 10.59 1.76
CA SER A 79 -14.96 11.32 2.66
C SER A 79 -14.34 11.71 4.01
N THR A 80 -13.65 10.78 4.65
CA THR A 80 -13.05 11.02 5.97
C THR A 80 -11.63 10.52 5.93
N VAL A 81 -10.67 11.41 6.16
CA VAL A 81 -9.33 11.05 6.59
C VAL A 81 -9.33 11.17 8.11
N GLY A 82 -8.87 10.16 8.85
CA GLY A 82 -8.93 10.12 10.32
C GLY A 82 -8.54 11.46 10.94
N MET A 83 -9.23 11.90 12.00
CA MET A 83 -9.10 13.28 12.49
C MET A 83 -7.67 13.68 12.90
N ASP A 84 -6.81 12.70 13.17
CA ASP A 84 -5.40 12.87 13.51
C ASP A 84 -4.44 12.52 12.36
N ALA A 85 -4.96 12.10 11.20
CA ALA A 85 -4.14 11.75 10.05
C ALA A 85 -3.71 13.03 9.31
N PRO A 86 -2.39 13.32 9.22
CA PRO A 86 -1.92 14.51 8.55
C PRO A 86 -2.12 14.35 7.05
N GLY A 87 -3.01 15.15 6.46
CA GLY A 87 -3.08 15.29 5.00
C GLY A 87 -4.40 14.84 4.36
N LYS A 88 -4.32 14.52 3.08
CA LYS A 88 -5.44 14.27 2.18
C LYS A 88 -5.23 12.99 1.40
N VAL A 89 -6.26 12.15 1.37
CA VAL A 89 -6.30 10.91 0.58
C VAL A 89 -7.31 11.06 -0.55
N GLU A 90 -6.89 10.72 -1.76
CA GLU A 90 -7.71 10.81 -2.96
C GLU A 90 -7.60 9.52 -3.78
N ALA A 91 -8.64 9.20 -4.53
CA ALA A 91 -8.72 7.98 -5.31
C ALA A 91 -9.22 8.24 -6.73
N GLN A 92 -8.78 7.40 -7.66
CA GLN A 92 -9.25 7.35 -9.02
C GLN A 92 -9.31 5.90 -9.52
N GLU A 93 -10.35 5.59 -10.29
CA GLU A 93 -10.42 4.34 -11.05
C GLU A 93 -10.16 4.61 -12.54
N PHE A 94 -9.25 3.84 -13.13
CA PHE A 94 -9.09 3.74 -14.59
C PHE A 94 -9.69 2.43 -15.06
N ASN A 95 -10.86 2.51 -15.71
CA ASN A 95 -11.54 1.34 -16.26
C ASN A 95 -10.77 0.80 -17.48
N SER A 96 -10.32 -0.45 -17.39
CA SER A 96 -9.61 -1.14 -18.48
C SER A 96 -10.55 -1.96 -19.37
N GLY A 97 -11.83 -1.98 -19.06
CA GLY A 97 -12.87 -2.75 -19.73
C GLY A 97 -13.70 -3.53 -18.71
N ARG A 98 -15.02 -3.60 -18.94
CA ARG A 98 -15.98 -4.22 -18.01
C ARG A 98 -15.61 -5.64 -17.58
N ASP A 99 -15.02 -6.42 -18.49
CA ASP A 99 -14.65 -7.82 -18.27
C ASP A 99 -13.14 -8.02 -18.01
N ILE A 100 -12.37 -6.93 -17.97
CA ILE A 100 -10.92 -6.93 -17.72
C ILE A 100 -10.65 -6.49 -16.27
N GLY A 101 -11.31 -5.43 -15.82
CA GLY A 101 -11.11 -4.84 -14.50
C GLY A 101 -10.71 -3.38 -14.58
N ALA A 102 -10.18 -2.89 -13.47
CA ALA A 102 -9.80 -1.51 -13.28
C ALA A 102 -8.41 -1.40 -12.67
N ILE A 103 -7.78 -0.24 -12.86
CA ILE A 103 -6.64 0.19 -12.07
C ILE A 103 -7.18 1.15 -11.03
N ILE A 104 -7.04 0.79 -9.75
CA ILE A 104 -7.33 1.69 -8.63
C ILE A 104 -6.05 2.40 -8.28
N SER A 105 -6.08 3.72 -8.40
CA SER A 105 -4.98 4.61 -8.06
C SER A 105 -5.37 5.43 -6.83
N VAL A 106 -4.47 5.46 -5.85
CA VAL A 106 -4.62 6.20 -4.61
C VAL A 106 -3.48 7.21 -4.52
N GLN A 107 -3.81 8.42 -4.10
CA GLN A 107 -2.87 9.47 -3.79
C GLN A 107 -2.99 9.85 -2.32
N TYR A 108 -1.86 9.87 -1.61
CA TYR A 108 -1.77 10.39 -0.26
C TYR A 108 -0.82 11.58 -0.21
N THR A 109 -1.35 12.74 0.15
CA THR A 109 -0.58 13.98 0.27
C THR A 109 -0.55 14.45 1.71
N PHE A 110 0.65 14.66 2.26
CA PHE A 110 0.87 15.12 3.64
C PHE A 110 2.05 16.08 3.72
N GLU A 111 2.14 16.82 4.83
CA GLU A 111 3.28 17.71 5.10
C GLU A 111 4.10 17.17 6.26
N GLN A 112 5.42 17.18 6.11
CA GLN A 112 6.38 16.76 7.11
C GLN A 112 7.63 17.62 6.98
N GLU A 113 8.05 18.22 8.10
CA GLU A 113 9.28 19.03 8.17
C GLU A 113 9.36 20.16 7.12
N GLY A 114 8.22 20.80 6.82
CA GLY A 114 8.13 21.88 5.84
C GLY A 114 8.19 21.41 4.38
N VAL A 115 8.04 20.11 4.12
CA VAL A 115 7.96 19.52 2.79
C VAL A 115 6.59 18.88 2.61
N ARG A 116 5.92 19.17 1.50
CA ARG A 116 4.71 18.49 1.06
C ARG A 116 5.10 17.29 0.22
N TYR A 117 4.74 16.10 0.71
CA TYR A 117 4.91 14.84 0.00
C TYR A 117 3.60 14.41 -0.63
N THR A 118 3.67 13.88 -1.84
CA THR A 118 2.56 13.25 -2.54
C THR A 118 3.01 11.87 -3.01
N TYR A 119 2.49 10.84 -2.35
CA TYR A 119 2.68 9.45 -2.72
C TYR A 119 1.54 9.02 -3.63
N THR A 120 1.87 8.32 -4.72
CA THR A 120 0.88 7.70 -5.61
C THR A 120 1.19 6.23 -5.77
N GLY A 121 0.17 5.40 -5.56
CA GLY A 121 0.23 3.95 -5.73
C GLY A 121 -0.99 3.46 -6.48
N ASN A 122 -0.85 2.35 -7.19
CA ASN A 122 -1.97 1.75 -7.87
C ASN A 122 -1.93 0.21 -7.85
N GLN A 123 -3.08 -0.39 -8.11
CA GLN A 123 -3.23 -1.84 -8.25
C GLN A 123 -4.29 -2.16 -9.30
N SER A 124 -4.02 -3.20 -10.10
CA SER A 124 -5.01 -3.77 -11.01
C SER A 124 -5.91 -4.74 -10.26
N VAL A 125 -7.23 -4.57 -10.40
CA VAL A 125 -8.24 -5.38 -9.70
C VAL A 125 -9.42 -5.66 -10.63
N ALA A 126 -10.01 -6.84 -10.52
CA ALA A 126 -11.22 -7.17 -11.26
C ALA A 126 -12.41 -6.34 -10.74
N HIS A 127 -13.34 -5.98 -11.63
CA HIS A 127 -14.61 -5.43 -11.20
C HIS A 127 -15.41 -6.48 -10.42
N THR A 128 -15.95 -6.10 -9.26
CA THR A 128 -16.76 -7.01 -8.46
C THR A 128 -18.09 -7.33 -9.15
N ASN A 129 -18.71 -6.37 -9.84
CA ASN A 129 -19.95 -6.57 -10.61
C ASN A 129 -21.06 -7.28 -9.80
N GLY A 130 -21.24 -6.90 -8.53
CA GLY A 130 -22.22 -7.50 -7.61
C GLY A 130 -21.72 -8.72 -6.84
N ASN A 131 -20.51 -9.22 -7.13
CA ASN A 131 -19.82 -10.17 -6.25
C ASN A 131 -19.37 -9.50 -4.94
N PRO A 132 -19.02 -10.29 -3.91
CA PRO A 132 -18.50 -9.75 -2.66
C PRO A 132 -17.33 -8.78 -2.88
N ALA A 133 -17.24 -7.80 -1.98
CA ALA A 133 -16.13 -6.87 -1.97
C ALA A 133 -14.80 -7.61 -1.74
N VAL A 134 -13.72 -7.06 -2.30
CA VAL A 134 -12.38 -7.63 -2.19
C VAL A 134 -11.46 -6.70 -1.43
N GLU A 135 -10.36 -7.26 -0.94
CA GLU A 135 -9.31 -6.55 -0.23
C GLU A 135 -7.99 -6.76 -0.98
N PHE A 136 -7.15 -5.75 -1.00
CA PHE A 136 -5.83 -5.82 -1.63
C PHE A 136 -4.91 -4.74 -1.08
N GLU A 137 -3.61 -4.91 -1.36
CA GLU A 137 -2.60 -3.93 -0.98
C GLU A 137 -2.18 -3.09 -2.19
N ILE A 138 -1.95 -1.80 -1.95
CA ILE A 138 -1.30 -0.87 -2.88
C ILE A 138 0.08 -0.55 -2.32
N VAL A 139 1.10 -0.67 -3.15
CA VAL A 139 2.43 -0.15 -2.85
C VAL A 139 2.61 1.15 -3.65
N PRO A 140 2.91 2.29 -3.00
CA PRO A 140 3.22 3.54 -3.71
C PRO A 140 4.46 3.37 -4.58
N LEU A 141 4.35 3.79 -5.84
CA LEU A 141 5.42 3.68 -6.84
C LEU A 141 6.03 5.05 -7.17
N GLU A 142 5.27 6.12 -6.96
CA GLU A 142 5.68 7.49 -7.28
C GLU A 142 5.62 8.35 -6.03
N VAL A 143 6.65 9.16 -5.83
CA VAL A 143 6.73 10.12 -4.73
C VAL A 143 7.18 11.45 -5.29
N PHE A 144 6.38 12.49 -5.05
CA PHE A 144 6.72 13.88 -5.34
C PHE A 144 6.90 14.62 -4.01
N ALA A 145 7.94 15.44 -3.91
CA ALA A 145 8.24 16.23 -2.72
C ALA A 145 8.48 17.68 -3.13
N VAL A 146 7.75 18.61 -2.53
CA VAL A 146 7.83 20.04 -2.81
C VAL A 146 7.94 20.81 -1.49
N PRO A 147 8.91 21.73 -1.32
CA PRO A 147 8.95 22.59 -0.15
C PRO A 147 7.65 23.37 0.00
N VAL A 148 7.14 23.48 1.23
CA VAL A 148 6.03 24.37 1.55
C VAL A 148 6.62 25.77 1.71
N GLU A 149 6.29 26.69 0.80
CA GLU A 149 6.71 28.08 0.95
C GLU A 149 6.08 28.67 2.21
N ALA A 150 6.90 29.38 3.00
CA ALA A 150 6.54 29.97 4.29
C ALA A 150 5.86 31.33 4.17
#